data_AF-A0A502BSP2-F1
#
_entry.id   AF-A0A502BSP2-F1
#
_cell.length_a   1.000
_cell.length_b   1.000
_cell.length_c   1.000
_cell.angle_alpha   90.00
_cell.angle_beta   90.00
_cell.angle_gamma   90.00
#
_symmetry.space_group_name_H-M   'P 1'
#
loop_
_entity.id
_entity.type
_entity.pdbx_description
1 polymer ?
#
loop_
_entity_poly.entity_id
_entity_poly.type
_entity_poly.pdbx_seq_one_letter_code
_entity_poly.pdbx_strand_id
1 'polypeptide(L)'
;MSIHQFPRCAAYLKGMRVNLNDPEMTDYWFAVILGDRMPKEELERDGINFNRHERDGIKLLQGIERILVEGRNKSKVWASEALKAFIGSRGVKASKLKTIEDFWKVAAILWPQHIKGKIGSLDQLEAHIRSLSKKQRQAARENLKRVPAEFRTAF
;
A
#
# COMPACT_ATOMS: atom_id res chain seq x y z
N MET A 1 18.38 -0.09 -22.86
CA MET A 1 18.18 0.03 -21.40
C MET A 1 17.74 -1.32 -20.85
N SER A 2 18.31 -1.74 -19.72
CA SER A 2 17.99 -3.05 -19.14
C SER A 2 16.69 -3.03 -18.32
N ILE A 3 16.09 -1.85 -18.08
CA ILE A 3 14.86 -1.69 -17.29
C ILE A 3 13.70 -2.62 -17.70
N HIS A 4 13.60 -3.00 -18.98
CA HIS A 4 12.58 -3.93 -19.46
C HIS A 4 12.77 -5.38 -18.96
N GLN A 5 13.98 -5.73 -18.53
CA GLN A 5 14.30 -7.01 -17.87
C GLN A 5 13.79 -7.05 -16.42
N PHE A 6 13.39 -5.91 -15.85
CA PHE A 6 12.87 -5.74 -14.50
C PHE A 6 11.38 -5.31 -14.55
N PRO A 7 10.46 -6.24 -14.80
CA PRO A 7 9.07 -5.93 -15.13
C PRO A 7 8.32 -5.18 -14.02
N ARG A 8 8.60 -5.44 -12.73
CA ARG A 8 7.96 -4.72 -11.62
C ARG A 8 8.50 -3.30 -11.49
N CYS A 9 9.81 -3.11 -11.61
CA CYS A 9 10.44 -1.79 -11.65
C CYS A 9 9.88 -0.95 -12.81
N ALA A 10 9.83 -1.52 -14.02
CA ALA A 10 9.27 -0.85 -15.19
C ALA A 10 7.78 -0.50 -15.01
N ALA A 11 6.98 -1.39 -14.44
CA ALA A 11 5.57 -1.12 -14.16
C ALA A 11 5.40 0.00 -13.12
N TYR A 12 6.22 0.01 -12.07
CA TYR A 12 6.16 1.03 -11.02
C TYR A 12 6.53 2.42 -11.58
N LEU A 13 7.61 2.50 -12.35
CA LEU A 13 8.04 3.72 -13.04
C LEU A 13 7.00 4.23 -14.05
N LYS A 14 6.36 3.34 -14.82
CA LYS A 14 5.23 3.70 -15.68
C LYS A 14 4.06 4.26 -14.88
N GLY A 15 3.75 3.68 -13.72
CA GLY A 15 2.74 4.20 -12.79
C GLY A 15 3.08 5.62 -12.31
N MET A 16 4.36 5.93 -12.15
CA MET A 16 4.87 7.28 -11.83
C MET A 16 4.96 8.21 -13.06
N ARG A 17 4.54 7.76 -14.24
CA ARG A 17 4.64 8.50 -15.52
C ARG A 17 6.08 8.84 -15.93
N VAL A 18 7.05 8.03 -15.51
CA VAL A 18 8.45 8.17 -15.96
C VAL A 18 8.58 7.69 -17.41
N ASN A 19 9.26 8.45 -18.25
CA ASN A 19 9.57 8.05 -19.62
C ASN A 19 10.70 7.00 -19.63
N LEU A 20 10.34 5.74 -19.88
CA LEU A 20 11.32 4.65 -19.93
C LEU A 20 12.20 4.65 -21.20
N ASN A 21 11.84 5.44 -22.20
CA ASN A 21 12.56 5.54 -23.47
C ASN A 21 13.44 6.81 -23.54
N ASP A 22 13.56 7.54 -22.44
CA ASP A 22 14.37 8.74 -22.37
C ASP A 22 15.87 8.39 -22.48
N PRO A 23 16.59 8.92 -23.49
CA PRO A 23 18.00 8.59 -23.70
C PRO A 23 18.93 9.10 -22.59
N GLU A 24 18.53 10.09 -21.79
CA GLU A 24 19.30 10.56 -20.64
C GLU A 24 19.06 9.69 -19.38
N MET A 25 18.05 8.83 -19.42
CA MET A 25 17.63 8.04 -18.27
C MET A 25 18.37 6.70 -18.22
N THR A 26 19.41 6.65 -17.39
CA THR A 26 20.19 5.42 -17.19
C THR A 26 19.48 4.47 -16.21
N ASP A 27 19.88 3.20 -16.24
CA ASP A 27 19.41 2.18 -15.28
C ASP A 27 19.68 2.62 -13.82
N TYR A 28 20.76 3.36 -13.58
CA TYR A 28 21.06 3.97 -12.28
C TYR A 28 20.01 5.03 -11.89
N TRP A 29 19.64 5.93 -12.81
CA TRP A 29 18.63 6.94 -12.52
C TRP A 29 17.25 6.34 -12.26
N PHE A 30 16.87 5.29 -13.00
CA PHE A 30 15.67 4.52 -12.69
C PHE A 30 15.70 3.91 -11.28
N ALA A 31 16.85 3.35 -10.87
CA ALA A 31 17.02 2.81 -9.53
C ALA A 31 16.93 3.90 -8.45
N VAL A 32 17.49 5.09 -8.69
CA VAL A 32 17.40 6.24 -7.76
C VAL A 32 15.94 6.67 -7.56
N ILE A 33 15.17 6.81 -8.64
CA ILE A 33 13.75 7.19 -8.58
C ILE A 33 12.95 6.16 -7.76
N LEU A 34 13.23 4.88 -7.96
CA LEU A 34 12.56 3.80 -7.22
C LEU A 34 13.00 3.74 -5.75
N GLY A 35 14.29 3.91 -5.49
CA GLY A 35 14.87 3.90 -4.15
C GLY A 35 14.32 5.01 -3.26
N ASP A 36 14.09 6.21 -3.80
CA ASP A 36 13.47 7.32 -3.07
C ASP A 36 12.06 7.00 -2.54
N ARG A 37 11.39 5.99 -3.12
CA ARG A 37 10.03 5.57 -2.74
C ARG A 37 9.99 4.38 -1.80
N MET A 38 11.13 3.85 -1.38
CA MET A 38 11.22 2.67 -0.54
C MET A 38 11.76 3.02 0.86
N PRO A 39 11.29 2.34 1.92
CA PRO A 39 11.90 2.47 3.24
C PRO A 39 13.39 2.09 3.20
N LYS A 40 14.22 2.89 3.86
CA LYS A 40 15.68 2.69 3.89
C LYS A 40 16.04 1.30 4.43
N GLU A 41 15.31 0.80 5.41
CA GLU A 41 15.54 -0.49 6.05
C GLU A 41 15.32 -1.66 5.08
N GLU A 42 14.37 -1.52 4.15
CA GLU A 42 14.12 -2.55 3.12
C GLU A 42 15.19 -2.49 2.02
N LEU A 43 15.67 -1.30 1.67
CA LEU A 43 16.80 -1.15 0.74
C LEU A 43 18.09 -1.76 1.31
N GLU A 44 18.40 -1.47 2.57
CA GLU A 44 19.60 -2.00 3.26
C GLU A 44 19.55 -3.52 3.39
N ARG A 45 18.36 -4.11 3.62
CA ARG A 45 18.18 -5.57 3.70
C ARG A 45 18.58 -6.29 2.41
N ASP A 46 18.38 -5.67 1.25
CA ASP A 46 18.80 -6.23 -0.04
C ASP A 46 20.16 -5.72 -0.53
N GLY A 47 20.91 -5.03 0.34
CA GLY A 47 22.23 -4.50 0.00
C GLY A 47 22.18 -3.40 -1.06
N ILE A 48 21.06 -2.67 -1.16
CA ILE A 48 20.88 -1.57 -2.11
C ILE A 48 21.40 -0.30 -1.44
N ASN A 49 22.51 0.23 -1.93
CA ASN A 49 23.11 1.46 -1.43
C ASN A 49 23.47 2.41 -2.58
N PHE A 50 23.10 3.67 -2.45
CA PHE A 50 23.35 4.73 -3.44
C PHE A 50 24.63 5.52 -3.12
N ASN A 51 25.66 4.86 -2.62
CA ASN A 51 26.95 5.47 -2.33
C ASN A 51 27.62 5.98 -3.60
N ARG A 52 28.49 7.00 -3.47
CA ARG A 52 29.19 7.65 -4.59
C ARG A 52 29.98 6.67 -5.48
N HIS A 53 30.40 5.54 -4.94
CA HIS A 53 31.19 4.50 -5.62
C HIS A 53 30.35 3.34 -6.18
N GLU A 54 29.06 3.24 -5.85
CA GLU A 54 28.18 2.14 -6.26
C GLU A 54 27.09 2.68 -7.19
N ARG A 55 27.43 2.77 -8.49
CA ARG A 55 26.54 3.27 -9.55
C ARG A 55 26.06 2.19 -10.52
N ASP A 56 26.19 0.92 -10.12
CA ASP A 56 25.72 -0.20 -10.95
C ASP A 56 24.18 -0.26 -10.91
N GLY A 57 23.56 0.43 -11.88
CA GLY A 57 22.11 0.49 -12.01
C GLY A 57 21.45 -0.88 -12.16
N ILE A 58 22.11 -1.85 -12.79
CA ILE A 58 21.55 -3.20 -13.00
C ILE A 58 21.45 -3.93 -11.66
N LYS A 59 22.53 -3.90 -10.87
CA LYS A 59 22.55 -4.52 -9.54
C LYS A 59 21.51 -3.88 -8.61
N LEU A 60 21.38 -2.55 -8.64
CA LEU A 60 20.39 -1.82 -7.85
C LEU A 60 18.97 -2.20 -8.28
N LEU A 61 18.66 -2.19 -9.59
CA LEU A 61 17.36 -2.59 -10.12
C LEU A 61 17.02 -4.05 -9.79
N GLN A 62 18.01 -4.96 -9.78
CA GLN A 62 17.79 -6.35 -9.40
C GLN A 62 17.37 -6.50 -7.94
N GLY A 63 17.97 -5.74 -7.02
CA GLY A 63 17.56 -5.69 -5.61
C GLY A 63 16.16 -5.11 -5.45
N ILE A 64 15.89 -3.98 -6.12
CA ILE A 64 14.59 -3.30 -6.08
C ILE A 64 13.48 -4.21 -6.65
N GLU A 65 13.75 -4.92 -7.75
CA GLU A 65 12.82 -5.89 -8.34
C GLU A 65 12.46 -6.98 -7.32
N ARG A 66 13.43 -7.48 -6.56
CA ARG A 66 13.20 -8.47 -5.49
C ARG A 66 12.30 -7.91 -4.39
N ILE A 67 12.54 -6.68 -3.91
CA ILE A 67 11.69 -6.00 -2.93
C ILE A 67 10.23 -5.91 -3.43
N LEU A 68 10.05 -5.56 -4.70
CA LEU A 68 8.73 -5.42 -5.32
C LEU A 68 8.04 -6.78 -5.51
N VAL A 69 8.78 -7.83 -5.91
CA VAL A 69 8.26 -9.20 -6.07
C VAL A 69 7.81 -9.77 -4.73
N GLU A 70 8.60 -9.59 -3.68
CA GLU A 70 8.27 -10.04 -2.32
C GLU A 70 7.18 -9.17 -1.66
N GLY A 71 6.86 -8.02 -2.27
CA GLY A 71 5.86 -7.09 -1.76
C GLY A 71 6.26 -6.45 -0.42
N ARG A 72 7.57 -6.32 -0.16
CA ARG A 72 8.12 -5.67 1.03
C ARG A 72 8.03 -4.14 0.96
N ASN A 73 7.89 -3.58 -0.23
CA ASN A 73 7.55 -2.16 -0.44
C ASN A 73 6.10 -1.81 -0.11
N LYS A 74 5.38 -2.66 0.64
CA LYS A 74 4.05 -2.28 1.15
C LYS A 74 4.29 -1.40 2.36
N SER A 75 4.06 -0.10 2.22
CA SER A 75 3.97 0.82 3.35
C SER A 75 3.13 0.15 4.43
N LYS A 76 3.74 -0.19 5.58
CA LYS A 76 2.99 -0.72 6.71
C LYS A 76 2.02 0.37 7.14
N VAL A 77 0.78 0.27 6.71
CA VAL A 77 -0.25 1.22 7.09
C VAL A 77 -0.47 1.11 8.59
N TRP A 78 -0.03 2.14 9.32
CA TRP A 78 -0.24 2.28 10.75
C TRP A 78 -1.65 2.80 11.00
N ALA A 79 -2.63 1.90 10.94
CA ALA A 79 -3.95 2.17 11.48
C ALA A 79 -3.89 2.19 13.01
N SER A 80 -4.59 3.14 13.63
CA SER A 80 -4.76 3.18 15.08
C SER A 80 -5.42 1.89 15.60
N GLU A 81 -5.12 1.51 16.84
CA GLU A 81 -5.77 0.36 17.48
C GLU A 81 -7.28 0.54 17.60
N ALA A 82 -7.75 1.78 17.77
CA ALA A 82 -9.16 2.11 17.79
C ALA A 82 -9.84 1.81 16.44
N LEU A 83 -9.24 2.22 15.32
CA LEU A 83 -9.75 1.94 13.98
C LEU A 83 -9.80 0.43 13.70
N LYS A 84 -8.71 -0.28 14.05
CA LYS A 84 -8.66 -1.75 13.94
C LYS A 84 -9.75 -2.42 14.78
N ALA A 85 -9.98 -1.96 16.01
CA ALA A 85 -11.02 -2.50 16.88
C ALA A 85 -12.44 -2.21 16.34
N PHE A 86 -12.68 -1.00 15.81
CA PHE A 86 -13.98 -0.66 15.22
C PHE A 86 -14.35 -1.55 14.06
N ILE A 87 -13.40 -1.79 13.15
CA ILE A 87 -13.60 -2.66 11.99
C ILE A 87 -13.61 -4.15 12.42
N GLY A 88 -12.70 -4.52 13.32
CA GLY A 88 -12.57 -5.87 13.88
C GLY A 88 -13.83 -6.38 14.58
N SER A 89 -14.46 -5.53 15.40
CA SER A 89 -15.72 -5.85 16.09
C SER A 89 -16.90 -6.17 15.14
N ARG A 90 -16.74 -5.93 13.83
CA ARG A 90 -17.73 -6.22 12.79
C ARG A 90 -17.44 -7.47 11.97
N GLY A 91 -16.43 -8.26 12.34
CA GLY A 91 -16.09 -9.52 11.66
C GLY A 91 -15.11 -9.33 10.50
N VAL A 92 -14.35 -8.24 10.50
CA VAL A 92 -13.29 -7.99 9.52
C VAL A 92 -11.93 -8.22 10.18
N LYS A 93 -11.05 -8.95 9.51
CA LYS A 93 -9.68 -9.18 9.96
C LYS A 93 -8.82 -7.97 9.63
N ALA A 94 -8.73 -7.02 10.56
CA ALA A 94 -7.95 -5.79 10.39
C ALA A 94 -6.48 -6.04 10.00
N SER A 95 -5.90 -7.17 10.43
CA SER A 95 -4.52 -7.58 10.05
C SER A 95 -4.34 -7.92 8.56
N LYS A 96 -5.44 -8.06 7.81
CA LYS A 96 -5.42 -8.32 6.35
C LYS A 96 -5.54 -7.04 5.53
N LEU A 97 -5.90 -5.92 6.15
CA LEU A 97 -5.95 -4.60 5.52
C LEU A 97 -4.54 -4.01 5.52
N LYS A 98 -3.91 -3.95 4.35
CA LYS A 98 -2.49 -3.59 4.22
C LYS A 98 -2.29 -2.18 3.67
N THR A 99 -3.32 -1.61 3.04
CA THR A 99 -3.29 -0.31 2.39
C THR A 99 -4.38 0.61 2.94
N ILE A 100 -4.22 1.93 2.80
CA ILE A 100 -5.25 2.91 3.21
C ILE A 100 -6.52 2.64 2.42
N GLU A 101 -6.38 2.29 1.15
CA GLU A 101 -7.47 1.89 0.26
C GLU A 101 -8.25 0.69 0.81
N ASP A 102 -7.59 -0.32 1.38
CA ASP A 102 -8.28 -1.49 1.96
C ASP A 102 -9.18 -1.06 3.11
N PHE A 103 -8.69 -0.20 4.01
CA PHE A 103 -9.48 0.34 5.12
C PHE A 103 -10.69 1.12 4.64
N TRP A 104 -10.50 2.03 3.68
CA TRP A 104 -11.58 2.85 3.13
C TRP A 104 -12.61 2.02 2.35
N LYS A 105 -12.16 1.05 1.54
CA LYS A 105 -13.04 0.15 0.78
C LYS A 105 -13.92 -0.66 1.72
N VAL A 106 -13.33 -1.29 2.74
CA VAL A 106 -14.11 -2.08 3.70
C VAL A 106 -15.06 -1.19 4.50
N ALA A 107 -14.62 -0.02 4.94
CA ALA A 107 -15.48 0.91 5.66
C ALA A 107 -16.66 1.41 4.80
N ALA A 108 -16.45 1.68 3.51
CA ALA A 108 -17.51 2.04 2.56
C ALA A 108 -18.52 0.90 2.35
N ILE A 109 -18.08 -0.36 2.39
CA ILE A 109 -19.00 -1.51 2.32
C ILE A 109 -19.81 -1.64 3.61
N LEU A 110 -19.15 -1.47 4.77
CA LEU A 110 -19.80 -1.59 6.08
C LEU A 110 -20.80 -0.46 6.33
N TRP A 111 -20.45 0.78 5.99
CA TRP A 111 -21.26 1.98 6.22
C TRP A 111 -21.53 2.77 4.93
N PRO A 112 -22.23 2.19 3.95
CA PRO A 112 -22.38 2.78 2.63
C PRO A 112 -23.15 4.10 2.63
N GLN A 113 -23.96 4.37 3.65
CA GLN A 113 -24.70 5.63 3.78
C GLN A 113 -23.87 6.76 4.38
N HIS A 114 -22.75 6.46 5.03
CA HIS A 114 -21.95 7.44 5.77
C HIS A 114 -20.53 7.61 5.21
N ILE A 115 -20.03 6.59 4.51
CA ILE A 115 -18.69 6.59 3.94
C ILE A 115 -18.85 6.46 2.43
N LYS A 116 -18.80 7.61 1.76
CA LYS A 116 -18.85 7.75 0.30
C LYS A 116 -17.74 8.69 -0.15
N GLY A 117 -17.16 8.42 -1.32
CA GLY A 117 -16.29 9.37 -2.01
C GLY A 117 -14.79 9.14 -1.82
N LYS A 118 -14.04 10.25 -1.76
CA LYS A 118 -12.59 10.31 -1.91
C LYS A 118 -11.86 9.64 -0.73
N ILE A 119 -10.86 8.83 -1.04
CA ILE A 119 -9.98 8.20 -0.07
C ILE A 119 -9.16 9.29 0.62
N GLY A 120 -9.30 9.38 1.95
CA GLY A 120 -8.57 10.30 2.82
C GLY A 120 -7.53 9.58 3.67
N SER A 121 -7.03 10.25 4.71
CA SER A 121 -6.14 9.61 5.69
C SER A 121 -6.91 8.62 6.58
N LEU A 122 -6.19 7.76 7.32
CA LEU A 122 -6.83 6.86 8.27
C LEU A 122 -7.39 7.59 9.50
N ASP A 123 -6.79 8.70 9.91
CA ASP A 123 -7.32 9.52 11.01
C ASP A 123 -8.67 10.13 10.65
N GLN A 124 -8.82 10.57 9.39
CA GLN A 124 -10.10 11.03 8.85
C GLN A 124 -11.14 9.91 8.84
N LEU A 125 -10.74 8.70 8.44
CA LEU A 125 -11.62 7.54 8.47
C LEU A 125 -12.06 7.19 9.89
N GLU A 126 -11.15 7.20 10.84
CA GLU A 126 -11.46 6.95 12.25
C GLU A 126 -12.41 8.00 12.81
N ALA A 127 -12.16 9.29 12.54
CA ALA A 127 -13.02 10.38 12.98
C ALA A 127 -14.45 10.23 12.43
N HIS A 128 -14.60 9.86 11.15
CA HIS A 128 -15.89 9.55 10.56
C HIS A 128 -16.59 8.36 11.23
N ILE A 129 -15.88 7.27 11.52
CA ILE A 129 -16.49 6.11 12.17
C ILE A 129 -16.88 6.44 13.63
N ARG A 130 -16.08 7.24 14.33
CA ARG A 130 -16.36 7.68 15.70
C ARG A 130 -17.58 8.58 15.80
N SER A 131 -17.81 9.45 14.81
CA SER A 131 -18.97 10.35 14.78
C SER A 131 -20.30 9.62 14.57
N LEU A 132 -20.26 8.37 14.08
CA LEU A 132 -21.46 7.54 13.95
C LEU A 132 -22.04 7.14 15.31
N SER A 133 -23.36 7.15 15.42
CA SER A 133 -24.08 6.63 16.58
C SER A 133 -23.84 5.13 16.76
N LYS A 134 -24.06 4.61 17.98
CA LYS A 134 -23.93 3.17 18.28
C LYS A 134 -24.81 2.30 17.37
N LYS A 135 -26.03 2.77 17.05
CA LYS A 135 -26.96 2.09 16.14
C LYS A 135 -26.41 2.01 14.71
N GLN A 136 -25.90 3.14 14.17
CA GLN A 136 -25.29 3.18 12.84
C GLN A 136 -24.03 2.31 12.75
N ARG A 137 -23.21 2.31 13.80
CA ARG A 137 -22.04 1.41 13.89
C ARG A 137 -22.43 -0.07 13.89
N GLN A 138 -23.55 -0.43 14.50
CA GLN A 138 -24.02 -1.80 14.58
C GLN A 138 -24.62 -2.32 13.26
N ALA A 139 -25.31 -1.45 12.51
CA ALA A 139 -25.93 -1.78 11.22
C ALA A 139 -24.92 -2.33 10.18
N ALA A 140 -23.63 -2.02 10.32
CA ALA A 140 -22.57 -2.57 9.48
C ALA A 140 -22.50 -4.11 9.43
N ARG A 141 -23.00 -4.80 10.47
CA ARG A 141 -23.04 -6.27 10.48
C ARG A 141 -23.87 -6.86 9.34
N GLU A 142 -24.92 -6.17 8.91
CA GLU A 142 -25.78 -6.61 7.81
C GLU A 142 -25.02 -6.59 6.47
N ASN A 143 -24.07 -5.67 6.33
CA ASN A 143 -23.25 -5.53 5.13
C ASN A 143 -21.99 -6.40 5.14
N LEU A 144 -21.68 -7.10 6.24
CA LEU A 144 -20.47 -7.93 6.35
C LEU A 144 -20.38 -8.97 5.22
N LYS A 145 -21.52 -9.53 4.80
CA LYS A 145 -21.58 -10.51 3.70
C LYS A 145 -21.07 -9.96 2.36
N ARG A 146 -21.08 -8.63 2.19
CA ARG A 146 -20.59 -7.93 0.99
C ARG A 146 -19.09 -7.64 1.04
N VAL A 147 -18.45 -7.80 2.21
CA VAL A 147 -17.00 -7.65 2.36
C VAL A 147 -16.31 -8.84 1.69
N PRO A 148 -15.26 -8.62 0.87
CA PRO A 148 -14.47 -9.69 0.26
C PRO A 148 -14.03 -10.76 1.27
N ALA A 149 -14.06 -12.03 0.85
CA ALA A 149 -13.76 -13.16 1.73
C ALA A 149 -12.36 -13.07 2.34
N GLU A 150 -11.37 -12.54 1.61
CA GLU A 150 -10.00 -12.40 2.11
C GLU A 150 -9.88 -11.48 3.35
N PHE A 151 -10.85 -10.59 3.57
CA PHE A 151 -10.86 -9.63 4.67
C PHE A 151 -11.78 -10.03 5.82
N ARG A 152 -12.62 -11.06 5.65
CA ARG A 152 -13.52 -11.52 6.72
C ARG A 152 -12.75 -12.37 7.73
N THR A 153 -13.17 -12.32 9.00
CA THR A 153 -12.74 -13.33 9.98
C THR A 153 -13.37 -14.66 9.57
N ALA A 154 -12.54 -15.69 9.35
CA ALA A 154 -13.04 -17.05 9.18
C ALA A 154 -13.85 -17.41 10.43
N PHE A 155 -15.10 -17.82 10.22
CA PHE A 155 -15.93 -18.41 11.26
C PHE A 155 -15.55 -19.88 11.41
#